data_AF-A0A1Y1Q7L5-F1
#
_entry.id   AF-A0A1Y1Q7L5-F1
#
_cell.length_a   1.000
_cell.length_b   1.000
_cell.length_c   1.000
_cell.angle_alpha   90.00
_cell.angle_beta   90.00
_cell.angle_gamma   90.00
#
_symmetry.space_group_name_H-M   'P 1'
#
loop_
_entity.id
_entity.type
_entity.pdbx_description
1 polymer ?
#
loop_
_entity_poly.entity_id
_entity_poly.type
_entity_poly.pdbx_seq_one_letter_code
_entity_poly.pdbx_strand_id
1 'polypeptide(L)'
;IDNNAAIQGMVERLTAHYGLNGLFNIQFKANAAGEPRLLEINPRPAGGFGMACLAGVNVAEVFLQSLTGAAVVVPPIRYGLRVGEVSTPVVLQG
;
A
#
# COMPACT_ATOMS: atom_id res chain seq x y z
N ILE A 1 -9.65 6.63 6.59
CA ILE A 1 -10.58 5.55 6.95
C ILE A 1 -9.85 4.25 6.66
N ASP A 2 -9.76 3.38 7.65
CA ASP A 2 -9.16 2.06 7.49
C ASP A 2 -10.22 1.02 7.10
N ASN A 3 -9.83 -0.06 6.42
CA ASN A 3 -10.72 -1.16 5.98
C ASN A 3 -12.06 -0.72 5.33
N ASN A 4 -12.00 -0.01 4.19
CA ASN A 4 -13.17 0.56 3.51
C ASN A 4 -13.52 -0.17 2.21
N ALA A 5 -14.71 -0.79 2.14
CA ALA A 5 -15.17 -1.55 0.98
C ALA A 5 -15.31 -0.72 -0.31
N ALA A 6 -15.69 0.56 -0.22
CA ALA A 6 -15.79 1.41 -1.40
C ALA A 6 -14.40 1.71 -1.99
N ILE A 7 -13.39 1.90 -1.13
CA ILE A 7 -11.99 2.06 -1.56
C ILE A 7 -11.49 0.77 -2.21
N GLN A 8 -11.73 -0.38 -1.57
CA GLN A 8 -11.33 -1.68 -2.13
C GLN A 8 -11.93 -1.90 -3.53
N GLY A 9 -13.24 -1.68 -3.71
CA GLY A 9 -13.87 -1.84 -5.02
C GLY A 9 -13.34 -0.86 -6.06
N MET A 10 -12.95 0.36 -5.67
CA MET A 10 -12.27 1.29 -6.59
C MET A 10 -10.88 0.78 -6.99
N VAL A 11 -10.08 0.27 -6.04
CA VAL A 11 -8.76 -0.30 -6.31
C VAL A 11 -8.86 -1.45 -7.32
N GLU A 12 -9.77 -2.40 -7.10
CA GLU A 12 -9.97 -3.54 -8.01
C GLU A 12 -10.29 -3.09 -9.45
N ARG A 13 -11.22 -2.13 -9.60
CA ARG A 13 -11.59 -1.60 -10.93
C ARG A 13 -10.44 -0.83 -11.60
N LEU A 14 -9.72 0.00 -10.85
CA LEU A 14 -8.61 0.80 -11.38
C LEU A 14 -7.43 -0.10 -11.79
N THR A 15 -7.10 -1.09 -10.96
CA THR A 15 -6.07 -2.09 -11.25
C THR A 15 -6.38 -2.85 -12.54
N ALA A 16 -7.62 -3.32 -12.71
CA ALA A 16 -8.05 -3.99 -13.92
C ALA A 16 -8.05 -3.06 -15.15
N HIS A 17 -8.60 -1.85 -15.01
CA HIS A 17 -8.73 -0.90 -16.12
C HIS A 17 -7.38 -0.46 -16.70
N TYR A 18 -6.38 -0.23 -15.84
CA TYR A 18 -5.05 0.21 -16.26
C TYR A 18 -4.03 -0.93 -16.43
N GLY A 19 -4.43 -2.19 -16.21
CA GLY A 19 -3.54 -3.35 -16.32
C GLY A 19 -2.36 -3.30 -15.35
N LEU A 20 -2.57 -2.79 -14.13
CA LEU A 20 -1.51 -2.62 -13.15
C LEU A 20 -1.05 -4.00 -12.62
N ASN A 21 0.19 -4.37 -12.88
CA ASN A 21 0.73 -5.73 -12.65
C ASN A 21 2.05 -5.75 -11.86
N GLY A 22 2.40 -4.65 -11.22
CA GLY A 22 3.61 -4.50 -10.39
C GLY A 22 3.30 -3.98 -8.99
N LEU A 23 4.31 -3.43 -8.33
CA LEU A 23 4.12 -2.75 -7.05
C LEU A 23 3.76 -1.28 -7.28
N PHE A 24 2.49 -0.93 -7.02
CA PHE A 24 1.93 0.40 -7.24
C PHE A 24 1.20 0.92 -6.00
N ASN A 25 0.87 2.21 -6.03
CA ASN A 25 0.18 2.89 -4.95
C ASN A 25 -0.98 3.73 -5.51
N ILE A 26 -2.20 3.45 -5.05
CA ILE A 26 -3.41 4.22 -5.41
C ILE A 26 -3.80 5.06 -4.21
N GLN A 27 -3.84 6.38 -4.40
CA GLN A 27 -4.13 7.33 -3.34
C GLN A 27 -5.52 7.90 -3.47
N PHE A 28 -6.20 8.03 -2.34
CA PHE A 28 -7.52 8.61 -2.25
C PHE A 28 -7.52 9.78 -1.27
N LYS A 29 -8.37 10.76 -1.56
CA LYS A 29 -8.67 11.89 -0.67
C LYS A 29 -10.17 12.00 -0.48
N ALA A 30 -10.62 12.22 0.75
CA ALA A 30 -12.03 12.48 1.00
C ALA A 30 -12.43 13.86 0.42
N ASN A 31 -13.59 13.93 -0.24
CA ASN A 31 -14.20 15.20 -0.60
C ASN A 31 -14.86 15.87 0.62
N ALA A 32 -15.51 17.01 0.41
CA ALA A 32 -16.21 17.75 1.48
C ALA A 32 -17.33 16.95 2.17
N ALA A 33 -17.90 15.95 1.49
CA ALA A 33 -18.91 15.06 2.04
C ALA A 33 -18.33 13.81 2.73
N GLY A 34 -16.99 13.70 2.81
CA GLY A 34 -16.31 12.54 3.41
C GLY A 34 -16.14 11.35 2.46
N GLU A 35 -16.57 11.44 1.20
CA GLU A 35 -16.51 10.36 0.24
C GLU A 35 -15.11 10.26 -0.38
N PRO A 36 -14.54 9.04 -0.51
CA PRO A 36 -13.22 8.88 -1.10
C PRO A 36 -13.26 9.19 -2.60
N ARG A 37 -12.35 10.05 -3.05
CA ARG A 37 -12.10 10.37 -4.46
C ARG A 37 -10.67 9.98 -4.81
N LEU A 38 -10.48 9.43 -6.01
CA LEU A 38 -9.15 9.13 -6.54
C LEU A 38 -8.34 10.42 -6.59
N LEU A 39 -7.14 10.40 -6.01
CA LEU A 39 -6.19 11.50 -6.07
C LEU A 39 -5.17 11.24 -7.19
N GLU A 40 -4.44 10.12 -7.09
CA GLU A 40 -3.43 9.72 -8.06
C GLU A 40 -3.15 8.22 -8.01
N ILE A 41 -2.52 7.73 -9.08
CA ILE A 41 -1.96 6.38 -9.18
C ILE A 41 -0.47 6.53 -9.45
N ASN A 42 0.35 5.94 -8.60
CA ASN A 42 1.79 5.88 -8.78
C ASN A 42 2.21 4.48 -9.19
N PRO A 43 2.90 4.29 -10.32
CA PRO A 43 3.46 3.00 -10.72
C PRO A 43 4.76 2.68 -9.95
N ARG A 44 4.73 2.88 -8.63
CA ARG A 44 5.84 2.64 -7.70
C ARG A 44 5.29 2.44 -6.29
N PRO A 45 6.10 1.93 -5.35
CA PRO A 45 5.74 1.89 -3.93
C PRO A 45 5.43 3.30 -3.38
N ALA A 46 4.57 3.35 -2.36
CA ALA A 46 4.35 4.57 -1.58
C ALA A 46 5.64 4.97 -0.83
N GLY A 47 5.86 6.26 -0.57
CA GLY A 47 7.00 6.70 0.25
C GLY A 47 7.00 6.09 1.65
N GLY A 48 5.80 5.92 2.23
CA GLY A 48 5.59 5.25 3.52
C GLY A 48 5.33 3.74 3.44
N PHE A 49 5.69 3.06 2.34
CA PHE A 49 5.41 1.62 2.17
C PHE A 49 5.95 0.77 3.33
N GLY A 50 7.11 1.12 3.91
CA GLY A 50 7.69 0.40 5.04
C GLY A 50 6.79 0.44 6.29
N MET A 51 6.09 1.55 6.51
CA MET A 51 5.11 1.66 7.59
C MET A 51 3.89 0.76 7.37
N ALA A 52 3.46 0.57 6.11
CA ALA A 52 2.36 -0.34 5.78
C ALA A 52 2.70 -1.79 6.15
N CYS A 53 3.99 -2.18 6.11
CA CYS A 53 4.41 -3.51 6.53
C CYS A 53 4.12 -3.82 8.01
N LEU A 54 4.02 -2.79 8.86
CA LEU A 54 3.63 -2.96 10.26
C LEU A 54 2.19 -3.45 10.43
N ALA A 55 1.35 -3.38 9.39
CA ALA A 55 0.04 -4.02 9.36
C ALA A 55 0.11 -5.56 9.35
N GLY A 56 1.30 -6.16 9.24
CA GLY A 56 1.52 -7.61 9.29
C GLY A 56 1.81 -8.25 7.93
N VAL A 57 1.86 -7.45 6.86
CA VAL A 57 2.17 -7.91 5.50
C VAL A 57 3.47 -7.29 5.02
N ASN A 58 4.52 -8.08 4.84
CA ASN A 58 5.74 -7.61 4.18
C ASN A 58 5.50 -7.51 2.66
N VAL A 59 5.08 -6.34 2.19
CA VAL A 59 4.64 -6.16 0.80
C VAL A 59 5.78 -6.37 -0.21
N ALA A 60 7.04 -6.09 0.15
CA ALA A 60 8.19 -6.37 -0.73
C ALA A 60 8.44 -7.87 -0.87
N GLU A 61 8.36 -8.62 0.23
CA GLU A 61 8.51 -10.08 0.20
C GLU A 61 7.39 -10.74 -0.62
N VAL A 62 6.13 -10.32 -0.41
CA VAL A 62 4.98 -10.76 -1.20
C VAL A 62 5.20 -10.49 -2.69
N PHE A 63 5.70 -9.31 -3.05
CA PHE A 63 6.02 -8.97 -4.43
C PHE A 63 7.14 -9.87 -4.99
N LEU A 64 8.23 -10.09 -4.26
CA LEU A 64 9.32 -10.97 -4.68
C LEU A 64 8.86 -12.41 -4.88
N GLN A 65 8.01 -12.94 -4.00
CA GLN A 65 7.39 -14.26 -4.16
C GLN A 65 6.52 -14.34 -5.41
N SER A 66 5.79 -13.27 -5.73
CA SER A 66 4.96 -13.23 -6.94
C SER A 66 5.78 -13.32 -8.23
N LEU A 67 7.03 -12.83 -8.22
CA LEU A 67 7.92 -12.87 -9.38
C LEU A 67 8.48 -14.27 -9.65
N THR A 68 8.54 -15.15 -8.64
CA THR A 68 9.05 -16.51 -8.80
C THR A 68 7.97 -17.50 -9.26
N GLY A 69 6.73 -17.04 -9.42
CA GLY A 69 5.58 -17.89 -9.76
C GLY A 69 5.11 -18.77 -8.60
N ALA A 70 5.63 -18.56 -7.39
CA ALA A 70 5.17 -19.25 -6.19
C ALA A 70 3.75 -18.78 -5.81
N ALA A 71 2.99 -19.67 -5.18
CA ALA A 71 1.71 -19.28 -4.58
C ALA A 71 1.96 -18.23 -3.49
N VAL A 72 1.41 -17.03 -3.68
CA VAL A 72 1.54 -15.92 -2.73
C VAL A 72 0.48 -16.09 -1.65
N VAL A 73 0.91 -16.28 -0.40
CA VAL A 73 0.01 -16.27 0.76
C VAL A 73 0.12 -14.90 1.42
N VAL A 74 -0.95 -14.10 1.34
CA VAL A 74 -1.02 -12.81 2.03
C VAL A 74 -1.45 -13.05 3.49
N PRO A 75 -0.63 -12.69 4.49
CA PRO A 75 -1.01 -12.84 5.88
C PRO A 75 -2.15 -11.88 6.27
N PRO A 76 -2.87 -12.13 7.38
CA PRO A 76 -3.93 -11.24 7.84
C PRO A 76 -3.44 -9.81 8.07
N ILE A 77 -4.19 -8.84 7.54
CA ILE A 77 -3.93 -7.41 7.72
C ILE A 77 -4.51 -6.95 9.07
N ARG A 78 -3.68 -6.26 9.86
CA ARG A 78 -4.09 -5.61 11.11
C ARG A 78 -4.49 -4.16 10.84
N TYR A 79 -5.77 -3.88 11.09
CA TYR A 79 -6.34 -2.54 10.97
C TYR A 79 -6.28 -1.77 12.29
N GLY A 80 -6.46 -0.45 12.23
CA GLY A 80 -6.53 0.44 13.39
C GLY A 80 -5.18 0.85 13.97
N LEU A 81 -4.07 0.50 13.31
CA LEU A 81 -2.74 0.87 13.75
C LEU A 81 -2.48 2.37 13.55
N ARG A 82 -1.89 3.01 14.55
CA ARG A 82 -1.34 4.36 14.44
C ARG A 82 0.17 4.24 14.36
N VAL A 83 0.72 4.51 13.19
CA VAL A 83 2.14 4.40 12.90
C VAL A 83 2.74 5.79 12.74
N GLY A 84 3.90 6.01 13.35
CA GLY A 84 4.73 7.19 13.14
C GLY A 84 6.15 6.77 12.78
N GLU A 85 6.87 7.67 12.12
CA GLU A 85 8.29 7.50 11.82
C GLU A 85 9.11 8.40 12.75
N VAL A 86 10.22 7.87 13.26
CA VAL A 86 11.22 8.65 13.98
C VAL A 86 12.51 8.61 13.18
N SER A 87 12.87 9.73 12.57
CA SER A 87 14.12 9.86 11.80
C SER A 87 15.22 10.43 12.70
N THR A 88 16.35 9.74 12.78
CA THR A 88 17.52 10.19 13.55
C THR A 88 18.71 10.32 12.61
N PRO A 89 19.40 11.47 12.56
CA PRO A 89 20.61 11.62 11.76
C PRO A 89 21.70 10.67 12.28
N VAL A 90 22.41 10.01 11.37
CA VAL A 90 23.52 9.09 11.71
C VAL A 90 24.80 9.54 11.01
N VAL A 91 25.94 9.30 11.66
CA VAL A 91 27.26 9.45 11.04
C VAL A 91 27.63 8.12 10.40
N LEU A 92 27.91 8.12 9.10
CA LEU A 92 28.43 6.96 8.40
C LEU A 92 29.94 6.92 8.57
N GLN A 93 30.47 5.84 9.14
CA GLN A 93 31.91 5.58 9.13
C GLN A 93 32.21 4.69 7.92
N GLY A 94 33.07 5.18 7.04
CA GLY A 94 33.63 4.43 5.90
C GLY A 94 34.95 3.77 6.27
#